data_AF-A0A414FT63-F1
#
_entry.id   AF-A0A414FT63-F1
#
_cell.length_a   1.000
_cell.length_b   1.000
_cell.length_c   1.000
_cell.angle_alpha   90.00
_cell.angle_beta   90.00
_cell.angle_gamma   90.00
#
_symmetry.space_group_name_H-M   'P 1'
#
loop_
_entity.id
_entity.type
_entity.pdbx_description
1 polymer ?
#
loop_
_entity_poly.entity_id
_entity_poly.type
_entity_poly.pdbx_seq_one_letter_code
_entity_poly.pdbx_strand_id
1 'polypeptide(L)'
;MPFKRISIALLIFASMTLCVFGTAVGVLIQGVDFGMTCTLGIISLMGIIVRNGIIMIDYAEELRATEKLCVRDAIYHSARRRMRPIFLTSAAASMGVIPMILGKSGLWMPMGTVICYGTLITMLFLLTVLPVAYLVIFRGSSQKRAQLEALEKA
;
A
#
# COMPACT_ATOMS: atom_id res chain seq x y z
N MET A 1 6.50 -23.41 -8.51
CA MET A 1 7.22 -22.12 -8.74
C MET A 1 7.18 -21.24 -7.48
N PRO A 2 8.14 -21.40 -6.55
CA PRO A 2 8.21 -20.58 -5.31
C PRO A 2 8.59 -19.10 -5.53
N PHE A 3 9.18 -18.74 -6.69
CA PHE A 3 9.68 -17.38 -6.98
C PHE A 3 8.63 -16.26 -6.96
N LYS A 4 7.34 -16.55 -7.25
CA LYS A 4 6.28 -15.53 -7.23
C LYS A 4 6.06 -14.94 -5.84
N ARG A 5 6.15 -15.77 -4.79
CA ARG A 5 5.93 -15.34 -3.40
C ARG A 5 7.03 -14.40 -2.90
N ILE A 6 8.28 -14.63 -3.33
CA ILE A 6 9.43 -13.78 -2.96
C ILE A 6 9.33 -12.40 -3.61
N SER A 7 8.96 -12.33 -4.89
CA SER A 7 8.82 -11.05 -5.60
C SER A 7 7.71 -10.18 -5.02
N ILE A 8 6.59 -10.80 -4.61
CA ILE A 8 5.49 -10.11 -3.92
C ILE A 8 5.94 -9.58 -2.56
N ALA A 9 6.64 -10.39 -1.77
CA ALA A 9 7.18 -9.95 -0.48
C ALA A 9 8.12 -8.74 -0.65
N LEU A 10 9.04 -8.81 -1.62
CA LEU A 10 9.93 -7.69 -1.96
C LEU A 10 9.18 -6.41 -2.34
N LEU A 11 8.08 -6.52 -3.08
CA LEU A 11 7.26 -5.36 -3.47
C LEU A 11 6.63 -4.71 -2.23
N ILE A 12 6.15 -5.51 -1.28
CA ILE A 12 5.57 -4.99 -0.03
C ILE A 12 6.65 -4.33 0.82
N PHE A 13 7.84 -4.94 0.94
CA PHE A 13 8.99 -4.32 1.61
C PHE A 13 9.40 -3.00 0.95
N ALA A 14 9.46 -2.93 -0.38
CA ALA A 14 9.73 -1.69 -1.09
C ALA A 14 8.65 -0.61 -0.83
N SER A 15 7.39 -1.05 -0.70
CA SER A 15 6.27 -0.14 -0.36
C SER A 15 6.37 0.39 1.07
N MET A 16 6.98 -0.37 2.00
CA MET A 16 7.28 0.13 3.35
C MET A 16 8.32 1.25 3.32
N THR A 17 9.25 1.29 2.37
CA THR A 17 10.16 2.44 2.24
C THR A 17 9.41 3.72 1.84
N LEU A 18 8.38 3.60 0.99
CA LEU A 18 7.54 4.74 0.60
C LEU A 18 6.71 5.29 1.77
N CYS A 19 6.34 4.44 2.73
CA CYS A 19 5.70 4.84 3.98
C CYS A 19 6.55 5.82 4.79
N VAL A 20 7.86 5.56 4.88
CA VAL A 20 8.80 6.42 5.59
C VAL A 20 8.82 7.80 4.94
N PHE A 21 8.78 7.86 3.61
CA PHE A 21 8.68 9.12 2.87
C PHE A 21 7.38 9.86 3.17
N GLY A 22 6.22 9.17 3.12
CA GLY A 22 4.93 9.77 3.44
C GLY A 22 4.84 10.32 4.87
N THR A 23 5.47 9.63 5.82
CA THR A 23 5.54 10.08 7.20
C THR A 23 6.49 11.25 7.39
N ALA A 24 7.67 11.20 6.76
CA ALA A 24 8.65 12.29 6.82
C ALA A 24 8.03 13.60 6.34
N VAL A 25 7.29 13.57 5.23
CA VAL A 25 6.54 14.73 4.73
C VAL A 25 5.51 15.21 5.75
N GLY A 26 4.73 14.30 6.36
CA GLY A 26 3.74 14.67 7.38
C GLY A 26 4.33 15.33 8.63
N VAL A 27 5.47 14.80 9.12
CA VAL A 27 6.19 15.36 10.26
C VAL A 27 6.77 16.73 9.93
N LEU A 28 7.34 16.90 8.73
CA LEU A 28 7.90 18.18 8.27
C LEU A 28 6.82 19.27 8.14
N ILE A 29 5.63 18.93 7.65
CA ILE A 29 4.52 19.90 7.51
C ILE A 29 4.07 20.42 8.88
N GLN A 30 4.02 19.56 9.89
CA GLN A 30 3.48 19.92 11.21
C GLN A 30 4.54 20.42 12.19
N GLY A 31 5.83 20.25 11.87
CA GLY A 31 6.96 20.73 12.68
C GLY A 31 7.05 20.07 14.06
N VAL A 32 6.69 18.79 14.16
CA VAL A 32 6.73 18.05 15.43
C VAL A 32 8.08 17.38 15.66
N ASP A 33 8.52 17.36 16.93
CA ASP A 33 9.78 16.74 17.30
C ASP A 33 9.77 15.22 17.08
N PHE A 34 10.87 14.72 16.52
CA PHE A 34 11.06 13.30 16.28
C PHE A 34 11.43 12.58 17.59
N GLY A 35 10.40 12.21 18.36
CA GLY A 35 10.53 11.48 19.63
C GLY A 35 10.17 9.99 19.54
N MET A 36 10.20 9.31 20.68
CA MET A 36 9.82 7.89 20.78
C MET A 36 8.38 7.63 20.28
N THR A 37 7.45 8.54 20.53
CA THR A 37 6.04 8.40 20.13
C THR A 37 5.81 8.61 18.63
N CYS A 38 6.64 9.41 17.97
CA CYS A 38 6.67 9.51 16.51
C CYS A 38 7.00 8.15 15.89
N THR A 39 8.05 7.49 16.39
CA THR A 39 8.48 6.16 15.94
C THR A 39 7.39 5.11 16.14
N LEU A 40 6.67 5.13 17.27
CA LEU A 40 5.52 4.24 17.49
C LEU A 40 4.40 4.48 16.46
N GLY A 41 4.18 5.74 16.07
CA GLY A 41 3.27 6.10 14.99
C GLY A 41 3.69 5.50 13.65
N ILE A 42 4.98 5.56 13.31
CA ILE A 42 5.53 4.99 12.07
C ILE A 42 5.33 3.47 12.04
N ILE A 43 5.60 2.79 13.16
CA ILE A 43 5.43 1.33 13.27
C ILE A 43 3.96 0.95 13.08
N SER A 44 3.03 1.68 13.68
CA SER A 44 1.60 1.48 13.51
C SER A 44 1.19 1.65 12.03
N LEU A 45 1.68 2.73 11.41
CA LEU A 45 1.43 3.06 10.01
C LEU A 45 1.92 1.94 9.07
N MET A 46 3.13 1.42 9.30
CA MET A 46 3.68 0.29 8.55
C MET A 46 2.75 -0.92 8.58
N GLY A 47 2.15 -1.25 9.73
CA GLY A 47 1.20 -2.35 9.84
C GLY A 47 -0.06 -2.19 8.99
N ILE A 48 -0.62 -0.97 8.94
CA ILE A 48 -1.80 -0.65 8.12
C ILE A 48 -1.46 -0.83 6.63
N ILE A 49 -0.32 -0.32 6.20
CA ILE A 49 0.14 -0.35 4.81
C ILE A 49 0.42 -1.77 4.35
N VAL A 50 1.12 -2.57 5.17
CA VAL A 50 1.40 -3.97 4.86
C VAL A 50 0.10 -4.74 4.68
N ARG A 51 -0.87 -4.57 5.60
CA ARG A 51 -2.18 -5.20 5.48
C ARG A 51 -2.88 -4.81 4.18
N ASN A 52 -2.93 -3.52 3.87
CA ASN A 52 -3.58 -3.01 2.66
C ASN A 52 -2.88 -3.51 1.39
N GLY A 53 -1.55 -3.58 1.38
CA GLY A 53 -0.74 -4.05 0.27
C GLY A 53 -0.89 -5.55 0.02
N ILE A 54 -0.76 -6.39 1.07
CA ILE A 54 -0.95 -7.85 0.98
C ILE A 54 -2.32 -8.14 0.38
N ILE A 55 -3.36 -7.55 0.96
CA ILE A 55 -4.75 -7.81 0.59
C ILE A 55 -5.04 -7.44 -0.87
N MET A 56 -4.43 -6.37 -1.38
CA MET A 56 -4.59 -5.94 -2.77
C MET A 56 -3.86 -6.87 -3.75
N ILE A 57 -2.65 -7.31 -3.42
CA ILE A 57 -1.87 -8.21 -4.28
C ILE A 57 -2.46 -9.61 -4.28
N ASP A 58 -2.85 -10.13 -3.11
CA ASP A 58 -3.42 -11.46 -2.96
C ASP A 58 -4.71 -11.59 -3.78
N TYR A 59 -5.56 -10.56 -3.73
CA TYR A 59 -6.77 -10.51 -4.55
C TYR A 59 -6.47 -10.40 -6.05
N ALA A 60 -5.40 -9.72 -6.45
CA ALA A 60 -4.98 -9.69 -7.85
C ALA A 60 -4.49 -11.05 -8.34
N GLU A 61 -3.73 -11.79 -7.52
CA GLU A 61 -3.31 -13.16 -7.85
C GLU A 61 -4.50 -14.13 -7.87
N GLU A 62 -5.47 -13.98 -6.96
CA GLU A 62 -6.72 -14.75 -6.95
C GLU A 62 -7.50 -14.55 -8.26
N LEU A 63 -7.67 -13.30 -8.71
CA LEU A 63 -8.31 -13.00 -10.01
C LEU A 63 -7.56 -13.63 -11.20
N ARG A 64 -6.22 -13.67 -11.14
CA ARG A 64 -5.40 -14.32 -12.18
C ARG A 64 -5.53 -15.84 -12.18
N ALA A 65 -5.78 -16.44 -11.02
CA ALA A 65 -5.94 -17.87 -10.85
C ALA A 65 -7.34 -18.34 -11.25
N THR A 66 -8.38 -17.65 -10.76
CA THR A 66 -9.78 -18.04 -10.95
C THR A 66 -10.33 -17.61 -12.30
N GLU A 67 -10.15 -16.34 -12.69
CA GLU A 67 -10.74 -15.77 -13.90
C GLU A 67 -9.79 -15.75 -15.11
N LYS A 68 -8.57 -16.28 -14.94
CA LYS A 68 -7.49 -16.29 -15.95
C LYS A 68 -7.17 -14.92 -16.56
N LEU A 69 -7.56 -13.83 -15.90
CA LEU A 69 -7.38 -12.46 -16.38
C LEU A 69 -5.92 -12.11 -16.66
N CYS A 70 -5.73 -11.19 -17.61
CA CYS A 70 -4.44 -10.60 -17.91
C CYS A 70 -3.92 -9.81 -16.69
N VAL A 71 -2.60 -9.68 -16.55
CA VAL A 71 -1.97 -9.04 -15.36
C VAL A 71 -2.53 -7.64 -15.11
N ARG A 72 -2.75 -6.88 -16.20
CA ARG A 72 -3.29 -5.53 -16.18
C ARG A 72 -4.72 -5.48 -15.68
N ASP A 73 -5.57 -6.39 -16.14
CA ASP A 73 -6.98 -6.40 -15.77
C ASP A 73 -7.14 -6.85 -14.33
N ALA A 74 -6.41 -7.89 -13.92
CA ALA A 74 -6.47 -8.41 -12.55
C ALA A 74 -6.08 -7.34 -11.50
N ILE A 75 -4.99 -6.60 -11.71
CA ILE A 75 -4.58 -5.56 -10.78
C ILE A 75 -5.54 -4.35 -10.82
N TYR A 76 -6.11 -4.03 -11.97
CA TYR A 76 -7.07 -2.94 -12.11
C TYR A 76 -8.39 -3.26 -11.39
N HIS A 77 -8.92 -4.47 -11.59
CA HIS A 77 -10.11 -4.95 -10.88
C HIS A 77 -9.86 -5.04 -9.36
N SER A 78 -8.68 -5.53 -8.96
CA SER A 78 -8.30 -5.57 -7.54
C SER A 78 -8.22 -4.17 -6.93
N ALA A 79 -7.47 -3.25 -7.56
CA ALA A 79 -7.32 -1.88 -7.10
C ALA A 79 -8.68 -1.17 -7.00
N ARG A 80 -9.55 -1.31 -8.01
CA ARG A 80 -10.88 -0.68 -8.01
C ARG A 80 -11.79 -1.18 -6.90
N ARG A 81 -11.73 -2.48 -6.57
CA ARG A 81 -12.53 -3.07 -5.49
C ARG A 81 -11.99 -2.72 -4.11
N ARG A 82 -10.65 -2.60 -3.98
CA ARG A 82 -9.96 -2.30 -2.72
C ARG A 82 -9.85 -0.81 -2.41
N MET A 83 -9.99 0.06 -3.41
CA MET A 83 -9.93 1.52 -3.23
C MET A 83 -10.88 2.01 -2.13
N ARG A 84 -12.13 1.51 -2.11
CA ARG A 84 -13.13 1.87 -1.09
C ARG A 84 -12.73 1.38 0.32
N PRO A 85 -12.42 0.10 0.55
CA PRO A 85 -11.89 -0.37 1.84
C PRO A 85 -10.65 0.38 2.32
N ILE A 86 -9.66 0.57 1.44
CA ILE A 86 -8.39 1.23 1.79
C ILE A 86 -8.66 2.68 2.22
N PHE A 87 -9.49 3.40 1.47
CA PHE A 87 -9.92 4.75 1.83
C PHE A 87 -10.61 4.79 3.18
N LEU A 88 -11.53 3.86 3.46
CA LEU A 88 -12.24 3.81 4.74
C LEU A 88 -11.28 3.57 5.92
N THR A 89 -10.31 2.66 5.77
CA THR A 89 -9.30 2.41 6.81
C THR A 89 -8.43 3.65 7.06
N SER A 90 -7.94 4.30 6.01
CA SER A 90 -7.11 5.51 6.15
C SER A 90 -7.90 6.68 6.74
N ALA A 91 -9.15 6.88 6.32
CA ALA A 91 -10.03 7.91 6.87
C ALA A 91 -10.35 7.64 8.35
N ALA A 92 -10.66 6.39 8.71
CA ALA A 92 -10.92 6.01 10.09
C ALA A 92 -9.69 6.21 10.98
N ALA A 93 -8.50 5.80 10.52
CA ALA A 93 -7.25 5.99 11.25
C ALA A 93 -6.93 7.48 11.43
N SER A 94 -7.09 8.29 10.38
CA SER A 94 -6.87 9.74 10.43
C SER A 94 -7.83 10.42 11.39
N MET A 95 -9.14 10.13 11.29
CA MET A 95 -10.16 10.72 12.17
C MET A 95 -9.97 10.29 13.63
N GLY A 96 -9.60 9.04 13.88
CA GLY A 96 -9.40 8.51 15.22
C GLY A 96 -8.28 9.22 16.01
N VAL A 97 -7.28 9.77 15.31
CA VAL A 97 -6.15 10.48 15.95
C VAL A 97 -6.32 12.00 15.98
N ILE A 98 -7.39 12.56 15.39
CA ILE A 98 -7.68 14.01 15.45
C ILE A 98 -7.72 14.53 16.90
N PRO A 99 -8.40 13.88 17.86
CA PRO A 99 -8.43 14.36 19.24
C PRO A 99 -7.04 14.41 19.89
N MET A 100 -6.14 13.49 19.52
CA MET A 100 -4.76 13.46 20.03
C MET A 100 -3.94 14.65 19.52
N ILE A 101 -4.20 15.07 18.27
CA ILE A 101 -3.56 16.27 17.68
C ILE A 101 -4.10 17.54 18.37
N LEU A 102 -5.41 17.62 18.59
CA LEU A 102 -6.06 18.76 19.25
C LEU A 102 -5.69 18.89 20.74
N GLY A 103 -5.40 17.76 21.41
CA GLY A 103 -4.99 17.72 22.81
C GLY A 103 -3.62 18.37 23.08
N LYS A 104 -2.85 18.75 22.04
CA LYS A 104 -1.55 19.47 22.12
C LYS A 104 -0.56 18.91 23.16
N SER A 105 -0.69 17.63 23.49
CA SER A 105 0.19 16.97 24.44
C SER A 105 1.51 16.66 23.74
N GLY A 106 2.64 17.13 24.28
CA GLY A 106 3.96 16.92 23.64
C GLY A 106 4.31 15.46 23.39
N LEU A 107 3.72 14.53 24.16
CA LEU A 107 3.90 13.09 23.98
C LEU A 107 3.02 12.51 22.87
N TRP A 108 1.74 12.89 22.80
CA TRP A 108 0.74 12.24 21.93
C TRP A 108 0.54 12.94 20.59
N MET A 109 0.80 14.25 20.53
CA MET A 109 0.65 15.06 19.31
C MET A 109 1.55 14.57 18.16
N PRO A 110 2.84 14.20 18.37
CA PRO A 110 3.67 13.67 17.29
C PRO A 110 3.15 12.33 16.75
N MET A 111 2.65 11.45 17.61
CA MET A 111 2.08 10.16 17.19
C MET A 111 0.83 10.35 16.32
N GLY A 112 -0.10 11.20 16.76
CA GLY A 112 -1.33 11.46 16.01
C GLY A 112 -1.07 12.12 14.65
N THR A 113 -0.12 13.04 14.61
CA THR A 113 0.37 13.70 13.39
C THR A 113 0.86 12.68 12.36
N VAL A 114 1.79 11.81 12.78
CA VAL A 114 2.34 10.76 11.92
C VAL A 114 1.25 9.88 11.34
N ILE A 115 0.31 9.43 12.17
CA ILE A 115 -0.75 8.52 11.72
C ILE A 115 -1.70 9.25 10.75
N CYS A 116 -2.11 10.48 11.05
CA CYS A 116 -3.02 11.24 10.20
C CYS A 116 -2.41 11.51 8.82
N TYR A 117 -1.28 12.22 8.77
CA TYR A 117 -0.66 12.59 7.51
C TYR A 117 -0.04 11.38 6.80
N GLY A 118 0.60 10.50 7.56
CA GLY A 118 1.20 9.29 7.02
C GLY A 118 0.18 8.36 6.37
N THR A 119 -1.01 8.16 6.97
CA THR A 119 -2.04 7.29 6.35
C THR A 119 -2.64 7.93 5.11
N LEU A 120 -2.89 9.25 5.10
CA LEU A 120 -3.45 9.95 3.95
C LEU A 120 -2.49 9.97 2.77
N ILE A 121 -1.23 10.35 3.00
CA ILE A 121 -0.21 10.43 1.94
C ILE A 121 0.13 9.02 1.45
N THR A 122 0.34 8.07 2.37
CA THR A 122 0.72 6.72 1.95
C THR A 122 -0.42 5.95 1.32
N MET A 123 -1.68 6.26 1.64
CA MET A 123 -2.84 5.73 0.92
C MET A 123 -2.77 6.06 -0.58
N LEU A 124 -2.48 7.32 -0.92
CA LEU A 124 -2.34 7.73 -2.32
C LEU A 124 -1.19 7.00 -3.01
N PHE A 125 -0.04 6.89 -2.34
CA PHE A 125 1.09 6.12 -2.85
C PHE A 125 0.76 4.63 -2.99
N LEU A 126 0.04 4.02 -2.07
CA LEU A 126 -0.31 2.61 -2.14
C LEU A 126 -1.27 2.33 -3.31
N LEU A 127 -2.28 3.19 -3.52
CA LEU A 127 -3.21 3.04 -4.64
C LEU A 127 -2.58 3.32 -6.02
N THR A 128 -1.47 4.05 -6.09
CA THR A 128 -0.81 4.42 -7.35
C THR A 128 0.45 3.59 -7.61
N VAL A 129 1.35 3.47 -6.64
CA VAL A 129 2.63 2.78 -6.76
C VAL A 129 2.48 1.28 -6.69
N LEU A 130 1.63 0.73 -5.81
CA LEU A 130 1.44 -0.73 -5.71
C LEU A 130 0.96 -1.37 -7.03
N PRO A 131 -0.05 -0.84 -7.74
CA PRO A 131 -0.48 -1.46 -9.00
C PRO A 131 0.55 -1.28 -10.10
N VAL A 132 1.26 -0.15 -10.15
CA VAL A 132 2.33 0.09 -11.13
C VAL A 132 3.51 -0.84 -10.89
N ALA A 133 3.97 -0.98 -9.64
CA ALA A 133 5.05 -1.90 -9.28
C ALA A 133 4.67 -3.34 -9.59
N TYR A 134 3.43 -3.74 -9.30
CA TYR A 134 2.93 -5.07 -9.64
C TYR A 134 2.94 -5.31 -11.16
N LEU A 135 2.51 -4.33 -11.96
CA LEU A 135 2.59 -4.41 -13.41
C LEU A 135 4.02 -4.55 -13.93
N VAL A 136 4.97 -3.78 -13.39
CA VAL A 136 6.37 -3.84 -13.83
C VAL A 136 6.97 -5.21 -13.57
N ILE A 137 6.76 -5.80 -12.38
CA ILE A 137 7.28 -7.12 -12.03
C ILE A 137 6.63 -8.23 -12.87
N PHE A 138 5.32 -8.16 -13.09
CA PHE A 138 4.58 -9.22 -13.77
C PHE A 138 4.40 -9.01 -15.28
N ARG A 139 4.89 -7.89 -15.85
CA ARG A 139 4.88 -7.62 -17.30
C ARG A 139 5.48 -8.76 -18.12
N GLY A 140 6.55 -9.40 -17.64
CA GLY A 140 7.17 -10.56 -18.31
C GLY A 140 6.31 -11.84 -18.31
N SER A 141 5.39 -11.99 -17.35
CA SER A 141 4.48 -13.15 -17.29
C SER A 141 3.30 -13.02 -18.25
N SER A 142 2.94 -11.81 -18.67
CA SER A 142 1.85 -11.56 -19.62
C SER A 142 2.25 -11.85 -21.06
N GLN A 143 3.49 -11.53 -21.44
CA GLN A 143 4.03 -11.85 -22.78
C GLN A 143 4.05 -13.36 -23.04
N LYS A 144 4.46 -14.17 -22.06
CA LYS A 144 4.48 -15.64 -22.19
C LYS A 144 3.09 -16.25 -22.42
N ARG A 145 2.04 -15.67 -21.83
CA ARG A 145 0.67 -16.19 -21.94
C ARG A 145 -0.02 -15.71 -23.22
N ALA A 146 0.23 -14.47 -23.64
CA ALA A 146 -0.18 -13.97 -24.94
C ALA A 146 0.53 -14.72 -26.10
N GLN A 147 1.79 -15.12 -25.93
CA GLN A 147 2.50 -15.96 -26.90
C GLN A 147 1.94 -17.40 -26.94
N LEU A 148 1.54 -17.97 -25.80
CA LEU A 148 0.90 -19.29 -25.75
C LEU A 148 -0.49 -19.28 -26.41
N GLU A 149 -1.30 -18.25 -26.18
CA GLU A 149 -2.60 -18.09 -26.86
C GLU A 149 -2.45 -17.83 -28.37
N ALA A 150 -1.36 -17.18 -28.79
CA ALA A 150 -1.02 -17.03 -30.21
C ALA A 150 -0.52 -18.34 -30.85
N LEU A 151 0.13 -19.21 -30.07
CA LEU A 151 0.58 -20.55 -30.50
C LEU A 151 -0.56 -21.57 -30.52
N GLU A 152 -1.57 -21.47 -29.64
CA GLU A 152 -2.75 -22.34 -29.66
C GLU A 152 -3.73 -22.02 -30.80
N LYS A 153 -3.59 -20.84 -31.43
CA LYS A 153 -4.41 -20.40 -32.58
C LYS A 153 -3.74 -20.59 -33.94
N ALA A 154 -2.53 -21.14 -33.99
CA ALA A 154 -1.78 -21.45 -35.21
C ALA A 154 -1.75 -22.96 -35.45
#